data_AF-A0A4Y4D3Q7-F1
#
_entry.id   AF-A0A4Y4D3Q7-F1
#
_cell.length_a   1.000
_cell.length_b   1.000
_cell.length_c   1.000
_cell.angle_alpha   90.00
_cell.angle_beta   90.00
_cell.angle_gamma   90.00
#
_symmetry.space_group_name_H-M   'P 1'
#
loop_
_entity.id
_entity.type
_entity.pdbx_description
1 polymer ?
#
loop_
_entity_poly.entity_id
_entity_poly.type
_entity_poly.pdbx_seq_one_letter_code
_entity_poly.pdbx_strand_id
1 'polypeptide(L)'
;MPEETLLTLTGTERVAVAHELRRYGEYREHEGTELLDAHVYGEPGEPIHSGLTPEIERMAGAHYEVMNECEDLAAAFEGDEPITLSSEAIDLLGEAMDNAFADEFPPEVARTAMFARIAQRRLSGFGVLDPDEAGDFLVVHAETQSAATPEIAQVVSASGLQRLLSEHAQLRAQVVQLSERVDDLTAQVEAQRDQVGASPGQGVRRRLLPNLFAASADATDQPPALLDRGRGL
;
A
#
# COMPACT_ATOMS: atom_id res chain seq x y z
N MET A 1 -3.55 -40.54 -9.02
CA MET A 1 -4.12 -39.19 -9.21
C MET A 1 -2.98 -38.23 -8.95
N PRO A 2 -2.61 -37.36 -9.91
CA PRO A 2 -1.66 -36.31 -9.64
C PRO A 2 -2.15 -35.47 -8.45
N GLU A 3 -1.21 -35.01 -7.62
CA GLU A 3 -1.52 -34.24 -6.41
C GLU A 3 -1.82 -32.79 -6.83
N GLU A 4 -3.10 -32.42 -6.90
CA GLU A 4 -3.52 -31.06 -7.23
C GLU A 4 -3.10 -30.09 -6.11
N THR A 5 -2.41 -29.01 -6.49
CA THR A 5 -2.07 -27.94 -5.54
C THR A 5 -3.09 -26.80 -5.67
N LEU A 6 -3.92 -26.63 -4.64
CA LEU A 6 -5.03 -25.69 -4.63
C LEU A 6 -4.69 -24.38 -3.88
N LEU A 7 -4.96 -23.24 -4.50
CA LEU A 7 -5.05 -21.92 -3.87
C LEU A 7 -6.51 -21.47 -3.79
N THR A 8 -6.96 -21.06 -2.62
CA THR A 8 -8.30 -20.50 -2.42
C THR A 8 -8.25 -19.03 -2.09
N LEU A 9 -8.82 -18.20 -2.97
CA LEU A 9 -8.84 -16.75 -2.87
C LEU A 9 -10.26 -16.23 -2.66
N THR A 10 -10.41 -15.22 -1.81
CA THR A 10 -11.63 -14.42 -1.74
C THR A 10 -11.79 -13.57 -3.00
N GLY A 11 -13.00 -13.02 -3.21
CA GLY A 11 -13.24 -12.11 -4.34
C GLY A 11 -12.34 -10.88 -4.30
N THR A 12 -12.12 -10.33 -3.11
CA THR A 12 -11.19 -9.20 -2.92
C THR A 12 -9.76 -9.54 -3.31
N GLU A 13 -9.28 -10.74 -2.96
CA GLU A 13 -7.92 -11.15 -3.33
C GLU A 13 -7.80 -11.45 -4.83
N ARG A 14 -8.81 -12.05 -5.46
CA ARG A 14 -8.82 -12.24 -6.92
C ARG A 14 -8.77 -10.89 -7.66
N VAL A 15 -9.56 -9.92 -7.21
CA VAL A 15 -9.55 -8.56 -7.76
C VAL A 15 -8.18 -7.89 -7.55
N ALA A 16 -7.58 -8.04 -6.37
CA ALA A 16 -6.25 -7.48 -6.08
C ALA A 16 -5.17 -8.12 -6.97
N VAL A 17 -5.20 -9.43 -7.18
CA VAL A 17 -4.28 -10.12 -8.09
C VAL A 17 -4.47 -9.65 -9.53
N ALA A 18 -5.71 -9.55 -10.01
CA ALA A 18 -6.01 -9.04 -11.35
C ALA A 18 -5.51 -7.60 -11.54
N HIS A 19 -5.68 -6.76 -10.52
CA HIS A 19 -5.15 -5.39 -10.53
C HIS A 19 -3.62 -5.37 -10.64
N GLU A 20 -2.92 -6.17 -9.83
CA GLU A 20 -1.46 -6.23 -9.87
C GLU A 20 -0.93 -6.79 -11.19
N LEU A 21 -1.60 -7.79 -11.77
CA LEU A 21 -1.27 -8.32 -13.10
C LEU A 21 -1.40 -7.23 -14.17
N ARG A 22 -2.46 -6.44 -14.15
CA ARG A 22 -2.61 -5.32 -15.10
C ARG A 22 -1.54 -4.26 -14.91
N ARG A 23 -1.25 -3.86 -13.67
CA ARG A 23 -0.17 -2.90 -13.41
C ARG A 23 1.18 -3.42 -13.94
N TYR A 24 1.46 -4.71 -13.75
CA TYR A 24 2.66 -5.32 -14.29
C TYR A 24 2.64 -5.37 -15.82
N GLY A 25 1.51 -5.69 -16.45
CA GLY A 25 1.31 -5.62 -17.90
C GLY A 25 1.56 -4.21 -18.47
N GLU A 26 1.02 -3.17 -17.83
CA GLU A 26 1.26 -1.76 -18.20
C GLU A 26 2.75 -1.39 -18.12
N TYR A 27 3.44 -1.86 -17.07
CA TYR A 27 4.89 -1.70 -16.97
C TYR A 27 5.63 -2.37 -18.13
N ARG A 28 5.23 -3.58 -18.53
CA ARG A 28 5.86 -4.28 -19.66
C ARG A 28 5.56 -3.59 -20.99
N GLU A 29 4.34 -3.09 -21.21
CA GLU A 29 4.01 -2.29 -22.38
C GLU A 29 4.89 -1.04 -22.47
N HIS A 30 5.09 -0.36 -21.34
CA HIS A 30 5.94 0.83 -21.27
C HIS A 30 7.38 0.51 -21.65
N GLU A 31 7.98 -0.53 -21.07
CA GLU A 31 9.34 -0.99 -21.42
C GLU A 31 9.47 -1.34 -22.91
N GLY A 32 8.48 -2.05 -23.47
CA GLY A 32 8.44 -2.37 -24.90
C GLY A 32 8.41 -1.10 -25.77
N THR A 33 7.64 -0.10 -25.36
CA THR A 33 7.52 1.18 -26.06
C THR A 33 8.79 2.01 -25.97
N GLU A 34 9.41 2.10 -24.79
CA GLU A 34 10.67 2.83 -24.59
C GLU A 34 11.80 2.23 -25.44
N LEU A 35 11.86 0.89 -25.56
CA LEU A 35 12.82 0.21 -26.43
C LEU A 35 12.68 0.64 -27.89
N LEU A 36 11.45 0.79 -28.38
CA LEU A 36 11.21 1.25 -29.75
C LEU A 36 11.56 2.74 -29.89
N ASP A 37 11.08 3.58 -28.98
CA ASP A 37 11.25 5.03 -29.05
C ASP A 37 12.72 5.48 -28.95
N ALA A 38 13.50 4.87 -28.05
CA ALA A 38 14.93 5.17 -27.87
C ALA A 38 15.76 4.91 -29.15
N HIS A 39 15.31 4.01 -30.03
CA HIS A 39 16.01 3.65 -31.26
C HIS A 39 15.42 4.29 -32.52
N VAL A 40 14.25 4.92 -32.42
CA VAL A 40 13.65 5.74 -33.48
C VAL A 40 14.24 7.16 -33.49
N TYR A 41 14.64 7.69 -32.32
CA TYR A 41 15.26 9.01 -32.19
C TYR A 41 16.62 8.91 -31.50
N GLY A 42 17.70 8.85 -32.28
CA GLY A 42 19.05 8.95 -31.71
C GLY A 42 19.26 10.27 -30.94
N GLU A 43 20.13 10.26 -29.93
CA GLU A 43 20.39 11.44 -29.11
C GLU A 43 20.96 12.61 -29.94
N PRO A 44 20.69 13.87 -29.57
CA PRO A 44 21.20 15.03 -30.30
C PRO A 44 22.73 15.06 -30.36
N GLY A 45 23.29 14.75 -31.53
CA GLY A 45 24.74 14.77 -31.78
C GLY A 45 25.36 13.39 -31.99
N GLU A 46 24.60 12.31 -31.82
CA GLU A 46 25.05 10.98 -32.21
C GLU A 46 24.88 10.75 -33.72
N PRO A 47 25.78 10.00 -34.37
CA PRO A 47 25.54 9.56 -35.74
C PRO A 47 24.24 8.76 -35.73
N ILE A 48 23.31 9.09 -36.63
CA ILE A 48 22.03 8.39 -36.80
C ILE A 48 22.36 6.92 -37.06
N HIS A 49 22.38 6.11 -36.00
CA HIS A 49 22.47 4.67 -36.13
C HIS A 49 21.15 4.21 -36.75
N SER A 50 21.27 3.42 -37.81
CA SER A 50 20.19 3.10 -38.71
C SER A 50 19.13 2.24 -38.04
N GLY A 51 18.09 2.88 -37.50
CA GLY A 51 16.74 2.35 -37.33
C GLY A 51 16.57 1.17 -36.37
N LEU A 52 15.30 0.85 -36.15
CA LEU A 52 14.84 -0.37 -35.50
C LEU A 52 15.53 -1.59 -36.12
N THR A 53 16.30 -2.31 -35.30
CA THR A 53 16.87 -3.59 -35.71
C THR A 53 15.84 -4.70 -35.47
N PRO A 54 15.88 -5.81 -36.22
CA PRO A 54 15.01 -6.97 -35.95
C PRO A 54 15.17 -7.54 -34.53
N GLU A 55 16.33 -7.30 -33.89
CA GLU A 55 16.57 -7.72 -32.52
C GLU A 55 15.80 -6.85 -31.51
N ILE A 56 15.78 -5.52 -31.70
CA ILE A 56 15.01 -4.60 -30.86
C ILE A 56 13.51 -4.84 -31.03
N GLU A 57 13.04 -5.05 -32.27
CA GLU A 57 11.65 -5.39 -32.55
C GLU A 57 11.24 -6.69 -31.85
N ARG A 58 12.11 -7.71 -31.87
CA ARG A 58 11.88 -8.97 -31.15
C ARG A 58 11.85 -8.77 -29.63
N MET A 59 12.72 -7.93 -29.08
CA MET A 59 12.75 -7.63 -27.65
C MET A 59 11.47 -6.90 -27.21
N ALA A 60 11.08 -5.84 -27.92
CA ALA A 60 9.82 -5.14 -27.67
C ALA A 60 8.62 -6.08 -27.82
N GLY A 61 8.62 -6.95 -28.83
CA GLY A 61 7.61 -7.99 -29.00
C GLY A 61 7.46 -8.89 -27.78
N ALA A 62 8.56 -9.34 -27.18
CA ALA A 62 8.52 -10.17 -25.97
C ALA A 62 7.94 -9.41 -24.75
N HIS A 63 8.10 -8.10 -24.67
CA HIS A 63 7.44 -7.30 -23.63
C HIS A 63 5.92 -7.22 -23.85
N TYR A 64 5.48 -7.04 -25.10
CA TYR A 64 4.05 -7.02 -25.43
C TYR A 64 3.40 -8.40 -25.27
N GLU A 65 4.11 -9.49 -25.54
CA GLU A 65 3.64 -10.86 -25.26
C GLU A 65 3.33 -11.03 -23.78
N VAL A 66 4.27 -10.69 -22.89
CA VAL A 66 4.06 -10.74 -21.44
C VAL A 66 2.90 -9.84 -20.99
N MET A 67 2.75 -8.65 -21.59
CA MET A 67 1.62 -7.77 -21.30
C MET A 67 0.28 -8.44 -21.63
N ASN A 68 0.14 -9.04 -22.83
CA ASN A 68 -1.09 -9.74 -23.22
C ASN A 68 -1.37 -10.93 -22.28
N GLU A 69 -0.34 -11.69 -21.91
CA GLU A 69 -0.49 -12.79 -20.95
C GLU A 69 -0.96 -12.31 -19.57
N CYS A 70 -0.49 -11.13 -19.13
CA CYS A 70 -0.97 -10.50 -17.90
C CYS A 70 -2.45 -10.11 -18.01
N GLU A 71 -2.87 -9.55 -19.14
CA GLU A 71 -4.28 -9.16 -19.38
C GLU A 71 -5.20 -10.37 -19.39
N ASP A 72 -4.82 -11.43 -20.11
CA ASP A 72 -5.59 -12.68 -20.19
C ASP A 72 -5.71 -13.34 -18.81
N LEU A 73 -4.62 -13.39 -18.06
CA LEU A 73 -4.62 -13.97 -16.72
C LEU A 73 -5.42 -13.10 -15.75
N ALA A 74 -5.31 -11.78 -15.82
CA ALA A 74 -6.11 -10.86 -15.00
C ALA A 74 -7.61 -11.05 -15.26
N ALA A 75 -8.02 -11.18 -16.52
CA ALA A 75 -9.41 -11.48 -16.89
C ALA A 75 -9.89 -12.82 -16.31
N ALA A 76 -9.03 -13.85 -16.29
CA ALA A 76 -9.35 -15.11 -15.64
C ALA A 76 -9.54 -14.96 -14.11
N PHE A 77 -8.72 -14.13 -13.45
CA PHE A 77 -8.88 -13.82 -12.03
C PHE A 77 -10.17 -13.05 -11.72
N GLU A 78 -10.67 -12.20 -12.61
CA GLU A 78 -11.94 -11.52 -12.42
C GLU A 78 -13.18 -12.40 -12.62
N GLY A 79 -13.02 -13.51 -13.35
CA GLY A 79 -14.07 -14.51 -13.49
C GLY A 79 -14.35 -15.26 -12.19
N ASP A 80 -15.55 -15.85 -12.10
CA ASP A 80 -15.94 -16.69 -10.95
C ASP A 80 -15.45 -18.14 -11.08
N GLU A 81 -14.97 -18.53 -12.27
CA GLU A 81 -14.54 -19.89 -12.58
C GLU A 81 -13.20 -20.24 -11.90
N PRO A 82 -12.98 -21.53 -11.58
CA PRO A 82 -11.66 -22.05 -11.25
C PRO A 82 -10.66 -21.80 -12.37
N ILE A 83 -9.43 -21.42 -12.01
CA ILE A 83 -8.34 -21.19 -12.97
C ILE A 83 -7.32 -22.30 -12.82
N THR A 84 -7.10 -23.08 -13.87
CA THR A 84 -5.96 -24.00 -13.95
C THR A 84 -4.74 -23.21 -14.44
N LEU A 85 -3.65 -23.24 -13.67
CA LEU A 85 -2.43 -22.50 -13.99
C LEU A 85 -1.39 -23.42 -14.64
N SER A 86 -0.87 -22.99 -15.78
CA SER A 86 0.34 -23.55 -16.37
C SER A 86 1.58 -23.15 -15.57
N SER A 87 2.71 -23.80 -15.84
CA SER A 87 4.01 -23.37 -15.29
C SER A 87 4.35 -21.94 -15.68
N GLU A 88 4.08 -21.55 -16.92
CA GLU A 88 4.32 -20.19 -17.44
C GLU A 88 3.46 -19.16 -16.69
N ALA A 89 2.18 -19.47 -16.43
CA ALA A 89 1.30 -18.60 -15.66
C ALA A 89 1.75 -18.46 -14.20
N ILE A 90 2.32 -19.52 -13.61
CA ILE A 90 2.90 -19.49 -12.25
C ILE A 90 4.15 -18.62 -12.20
N ASP A 91 5.00 -18.72 -13.21
CA ASP A 91 6.20 -17.90 -13.35
C ASP A 91 5.82 -16.41 -13.49
N LEU A 92 4.86 -16.12 -14.37
CA LEU A 92 4.33 -14.78 -14.57
C LEU A 92 3.69 -14.20 -13.31
N LEU A 93 2.89 -14.99 -12.58
CA LEU A 93 2.34 -14.57 -11.29
C LEU A 93 3.45 -14.24 -10.29
N GLY A 94 4.48 -15.09 -10.20
CA GLY A 94 5.62 -14.82 -9.31
C GLY A 94 6.33 -13.52 -9.68
N GLU A 95 6.61 -13.30 -10.96
CA GLU A 95 7.29 -12.09 -11.43
C GLU A 95 6.43 -10.83 -11.18
N ALA A 96 5.14 -10.88 -11.49
CA ALA A 96 4.21 -9.77 -11.26
C ALA A 96 4.10 -9.42 -9.78
N MET A 97 4.01 -10.44 -8.90
CA MET A 97 3.92 -10.21 -7.46
C MET A 97 5.26 -9.74 -6.87
N ASP A 98 6.40 -10.20 -7.36
CA ASP A 98 7.71 -9.72 -6.89
C ASP A 98 7.98 -8.27 -7.31
N ASN A 99 7.34 -7.81 -8.39
CA ASN A 99 7.31 -6.41 -8.82
C ASN A 99 6.17 -5.59 -8.19
N ALA A 100 5.34 -6.19 -7.32
CA ALA A 100 4.40 -5.43 -6.49
C ALA A 100 5.17 -4.48 -5.58
N PHE A 101 4.81 -3.19 -5.61
CA PHE A 101 5.52 -2.12 -4.92
C PHE A 101 6.04 -2.54 -3.54
N ALA A 102 7.35 -2.42 -3.32
CA ALA A 102 8.01 -2.85 -2.09
C ALA A 102 7.49 -2.13 -0.82
N ASP A 103 6.90 -0.94 -0.98
CA ASP A 103 6.34 -0.14 0.11
C ASP A 103 4.83 -0.37 0.33
N GLU A 104 4.13 -1.01 -0.61
CA GLU A 104 2.66 -1.17 -0.61
C GLU A 104 2.18 -2.61 -0.80
N PHE A 105 3.05 -3.63 -0.67
CA PHE A 105 2.72 -5.03 -0.93
C PHE A 105 1.37 -5.45 -0.30
N PRO A 106 0.28 -5.51 -1.09
CA PRO A 106 -1.05 -5.60 -0.51
C PRO A 106 -1.18 -6.95 0.22
N PRO A 107 -1.70 -6.98 1.46
CA PRO A 107 -1.91 -8.25 2.16
C PRO A 107 -2.82 -9.20 1.35
N GLU A 108 -3.65 -8.65 0.48
CA GLU A 108 -4.55 -9.37 -0.42
C GLU A 108 -3.81 -10.19 -1.50
N VAL A 109 -2.59 -9.81 -1.90
CA VAL A 109 -1.82 -10.56 -2.90
C VAL A 109 -0.76 -11.47 -2.30
N ALA A 110 -0.49 -11.34 -1.00
CA ALA A 110 0.57 -12.07 -0.31
C ALA A 110 0.42 -13.60 -0.40
N ARG A 111 -0.81 -14.11 -0.34
CA ARG A 111 -1.07 -15.56 -0.44
C ARG A 111 -0.78 -16.08 -1.84
N THR A 112 -1.16 -15.31 -2.87
CA THR A 112 -0.87 -15.63 -4.27
C THR A 112 0.63 -15.61 -4.53
N ALA A 113 1.35 -14.61 -4.02
CA ALA A 113 2.80 -14.53 -4.14
C ALA A 113 3.51 -15.71 -3.46
N MET A 114 3.08 -16.07 -2.25
CA MET A 114 3.64 -17.22 -1.54
C MET A 114 3.33 -18.53 -2.27
N PHE A 115 2.12 -18.68 -2.81
CA PHE A 115 1.73 -19.82 -3.62
C PHE A 115 2.59 -19.95 -4.87
N ALA A 116 2.77 -18.87 -5.64
CA ALA A 116 3.60 -18.86 -6.83
C ALA A 116 5.04 -19.29 -6.50
N ARG A 117 5.65 -18.72 -5.44
CA ARG A 117 7.01 -19.11 -5.00
C ARG A 117 7.12 -20.59 -4.60
N ILE A 118 6.09 -21.15 -3.94
CA ILE A 118 6.06 -22.57 -3.59
C ILE A 118 5.92 -23.43 -4.84
N ALA A 119 5.03 -23.05 -5.75
CA ALA A 119 4.78 -23.73 -7.01
C ALA A 119 6.04 -23.76 -7.89
N GLN A 120 6.70 -22.61 -8.07
CA GLN A 120 7.99 -22.49 -8.76
C GLN A 120 9.08 -23.39 -8.16
N ARG A 121 9.19 -23.44 -6.82
CA ARG A 121 10.15 -24.31 -6.14
C ARG A 121 9.85 -25.79 -6.35
N ARG A 122 8.58 -26.16 -6.49
CA ARG A 122 8.19 -27.55 -6.80
C ARG A 122 8.54 -27.89 -8.24
N LEU A 123 8.24 -26.99 -9.17
CA LEU A 123 8.57 -27.14 -10.59
C LEU A 123 10.09 -27.20 -10.84
N SER A 124 10.89 -26.44 -10.09
CA SER A 124 12.36 -26.39 -10.22
C SER A 124 13.12 -27.40 -9.35
N GLY A 125 12.55 -27.82 -8.21
CA GLY A 125 13.22 -28.63 -7.19
C GLY A 125 13.14 -30.14 -7.41
N PHE A 126 12.16 -30.61 -8.17
CA PHE A 126 12.20 -31.94 -8.75
C PHE A 126 12.84 -31.81 -10.13
N GLY A 127 13.89 -32.57 -10.43
CA GLY A 127 14.35 -32.75 -11.80
C GLY A 127 13.31 -33.52 -12.60
N VAL A 128 12.13 -32.92 -12.78
CA VAL A 128 10.97 -33.48 -13.44
C VAL A 128 11.34 -33.62 -14.90
N LEU A 129 11.73 -34.84 -15.26
CA LEU A 129 11.98 -35.27 -16.63
C LEU A 129 10.67 -35.46 -17.41
N ASP A 130 9.51 -35.21 -16.79
CA ASP A 130 8.20 -35.42 -17.41
C ASP A 130 7.18 -34.34 -16.97
N PRO A 131 6.87 -33.34 -17.81
CA PRO A 131 5.89 -32.30 -17.49
C PRO A 131 4.50 -32.85 -17.14
N ASP A 132 4.20 -34.11 -17.48
CA ASP A 132 2.97 -34.82 -17.13
C ASP A 132 2.92 -35.32 -15.66
N GLU A 133 4.03 -35.30 -14.91
CA GLU A 133 4.06 -35.64 -13.47
C GLU A 133 3.97 -34.42 -12.55
N ALA A 134 4.08 -33.20 -13.08
CA ALA A 134 3.83 -31.98 -12.32
C ALA A 134 2.31 -31.87 -12.09
N GLY A 135 1.85 -32.12 -10.87
CA GLY A 135 0.42 -32.02 -10.55
C GLY A 135 -0.16 -30.66 -10.91
N ASP A 136 -1.44 -30.64 -11.30
CA ASP A 136 -2.12 -29.43 -11.75
C ASP A 136 -2.21 -28.40 -10.60
N PHE A 137 -1.92 -27.14 -10.91
CA PHE A 137 -2.10 -26.01 -9.99
C PHE A 137 -3.44 -25.37 -10.26
N LEU A 138 -4.28 -25.26 -9.24
CA LEU A 138 -5.63 -24.76 -9.36
C LEU A 138 -5.86 -23.57 -8.43
N VAL A 139 -6.45 -22.50 -8.94
CA VAL A 139 -6.93 -21.36 -8.15
C VAL A 139 -8.44 -21.33 -8.16
N VAL A 140 -9.07 -21.23 -6.98
CA VAL A 140 -10.52 -21.28 -6.82
C VAL A 140 -11.00 -20.12 -5.96
N HIS A 141 -12.18 -19.60 -6.28
CA HIS A 141 -12.85 -18.60 -5.47
C HIS A 141 -13.37 -19.23 -4.16
N ALA A 142 -13.17 -18.58 -3.01
CA ALA A 142 -13.57 -19.12 -1.71
C ALA A 142 -15.07 -19.43 -1.62
N GLU A 143 -15.89 -18.60 -2.28
CA GLU A 143 -17.35 -18.79 -2.36
C GLU A 143 -17.77 -19.94 -3.29
N THR A 144 -16.90 -20.39 -4.21
CA THR A 144 -17.20 -21.51 -5.11
C THR A 144 -16.77 -22.87 -4.55
N GLN A 145 -16.15 -22.91 -3.37
CA GLN A 145 -15.99 -24.17 -2.65
C GLN A 145 -17.36 -24.70 -2.21
N SER A 146 -17.84 -25.76 -2.87
CA SER A 146 -18.86 -26.63 -2.28
C SER A 146 -18.35 -27.08 -0.92
N ALA A 147 -19.16 -26.89 0.11
CA ALA A 147 -18.78 -27.05 1.50
C ALA A 147 -17.82 -28.23 1.70
N ALA A 148 -16.61 -27.90 2.16
CA ALA A 148 -15.66 -28.90 2.62
C ALA A 148 -16.41 -29.94 3.48
N THR A 149 -16.00 -31.21 3.39
CA THR A 149 -16.55 -32.29 4.23
C THR A 149 -16.82 -31.78 5.64
N PRO A 150 -17.96 -32.14 6.27
CA PRO A 150 -18.50 -31.44 7.45
C PRO A 150 -17.49 -31.29 8.60
N GLU A 151 -16.49 -32.18 8.68
CA GLU A 151 -15.38 -32.12 9.62
C GLU A 151 -14.39 -30.96 9.36
N ILE A 152 -14.04 -30.67 8.10
CA ILE A 152 -13.16 -29.55 7.73
C ILE A 152 -13.91 -28.22 7.86
N ALA A 153 -15.17 -28.17 7.44
CA ALA A 153 -16.03 -27.00 7.63
C ALA A 153 -16.20 -26.66 9.12
N GLN A 154 -16.30 -27.66 10.00
CA GLN A 154 -16.37 -27.46 11.45
C GLN A 154 -15.05 -26.97 12.05
N VAL A 155 -13.90 -27.47 11.60
CA VAL A 155 -12.58 -27.03 12.10
C VAL A 155 -12.28 -25.59 11.66
N VAL A 156 -12.59 -25.23 10.42
CA VAL A 156 -12.39 -23.86 9.89
C VAL A 156 -13.38 -22.87 10.53
N SER A 157 -14.64 -23.24 10.72
CA SER A 157 -15.62 -22.39 11.41
C SER A 157 -15.32 -22.24 12.90
N ALA A 158 -14.87 -23.29 13.58
CA ALA A 158 -14.45 -23.22 14.99
C ALA A 158 -13.21 -22.31 15.17
N SER A 159 -12.21 -22.44 14.30
CA SER A 159 -11.01 -21.58 14.35
C SER A 159 -11.30 -20.13 13.97
N GLY A 160 -12.16 -19.89 12.97
CA GLY A 160 -12.65 -18.55 12.61
C GLY A 160 -13.45 -17.88 13.72
N LEU A 161 -14.36 -18.60 14.37
CA LEU A 161 -15.11 -18.10 15.53
C LEU A 161 -14.19 -17.80 16.71
N GLN A 162 -13.20 -18.65 16.97
CA GLN A 162 -12.26 -18.43 18.07
C GLN A 162 -11.38 -17.20 17.85
N ARG A 163 -11.00 -16.91 16.60
CA ARG A 163 -10.30 -15.69 16.22
C ARG A 163 -11.19 -14.45 16.35
N LEU A 164 -12.44 -14.51 15.90
CA LEU A 164 -13.41 -13.42 16.08
C LEU A 164 -13.66 -13.12 17.57
N LEU A 165 -13.76 -14.16 18.39
CA LEU A 165 -13.91 -14.00 19.84
C LEU A 165 -12.68 -13.38 20.50
N SER A 166 -11.47 -13.73 20.05
CA SER A 166 -10.24 -13.13 20.60
C SER A 166 -10.07 -11.68 20.17
N GLU A 167 -10.36 -11.35 18.91
CA GLU A 167 -10.34 -9.98 18.40
C GLU A 167 -11.41 -9.12 19.08
N HIS A 168 -12.62 -9.63 19.28
CA HIS A 168 -13.67 -8.93 20.00
C HIS A 168 -13.33 -8.71 21.50
N ALA A 169 -12.64 -9.66 22.13
CA ALA A 169 -12.14 -9.50 23.49
C ALA A 169 -11.05 -8.41 23.58
N GLN A 170 -10.15 -8.35 22.59
CA GLN A 170 -9.13 -7.30 22.51
C GLN A 170 -9.74 -5.92 22.28
N LEU A 171 -10.69 -5.80 21.35
CA LEU A 171 -11.41 -4.55 21.11
C LEU A 171 -12.17 -4.08 22.36
N ARG A 172 -12.84 -5.00 23.09
CA ARG A 172 -13.47 -4.66 24.36
C ARG A 172 -12.46 -4.16 25.40
N ALA A 173 -11.30 -4.79 25.51
CA ALA A 173 -10.26 -4.33 26.41
C ALA A 173 -9.75 -2.92 26.05
N GLN A 174 -9.59 -2.62 24.76
CA GLN A 174 -9.22 -1.28 24.28
C GLN A 174 -10.29 -0.24 24.59
N VAL A 175 -11.58 -0.57 24.42
CA VAL A 175 -12.69 0.33 24.76
C VAL A 175 -12.68 0.67 26.25
N VAL A 176 -12.45 -0.32 27.12
CA VAL A 176 -12.36 -0.10 28.57
C VAL A 176 -11.17 0.80 28.93
N GLN A 177 -10.00 0.55 28.34
CA GLN A 177 -8.82 1.40 28.56
C GLN A 177 -9.05 2.85 28.08
N LEU A 178 -9.73 3.02 26.96
CA LEU A 178 -10.08 4.34 26.44
C LEU A 178 -11.09 5.05 27.33
N SER A 179 -12.10 4.35 27.87
CA SER A 179 -13.06 4.96 28.80
C SER A 179 -12.40 5.40 30.10
N GLU A 180 -11.53 4.56 30.68
CA GLU A 180 -10.78 4.92 31.90
C GLU A 180 -9.91 6.16 31.66
N ARG A 181 -9.28 6.24 30.49
CA ARG A 181 -8.46 7.40 30.13
C ARG A 181 -9.27 8.67 29.93
N VAL A 182 -10.49 8.57 29.38
CA VAL A 182 -11.42 9.70 29.25
C VAL A 182 -11.87 10.17 30.63
N ASP A 183 -12.18 9.26 31.55
CA ASP A 183 -12.56 9.60 32.92
C ASP A 183 -11.42 10.31 33.67
N ASP A 184 -10.19 9.81 33.56
CA ASP A 184 -9.00 10.42 34.13
C ASP A 184 -8.74 11.83 33.57
N LEU A 185 -8.86 12.01 32.26
CA LEU A 185 -8.71 13.30 31.61
C LEU A 185 -9.81 14.28 32.04
N THR A 186 -11.04 13.79 32.19
CA THR A 186 -12.17 14.60 32.65
C THR A 186 -11.92 15.09 34.08
N ALA A 187 -11.48 14.20 34.97
CA ALA A 187 -11.11 14.56 36.34
C ALA A 187 -9.96 15.57 36.40
N GLN A 188 -8.95 15.44 35.52
CA GLN A 188 -7.85 16.41 35.43
C GLN A 188 -8.33 17.79 34.96
N VAL A 189 -9.23 17.84 33.98
CA VAL A 189 -9.81 19.10 33.49
C VAL A 189 -10.66 19.77 34.57
N GLU A 190 -11.47 19.02 35.31
CA GLU A 190 -12.24 19.54 36.44
C GLU A 190 -11.32 20.08 37.55
N ALA A 191 -10.27 19.32 37.92
CA ALA A 191 -9.29 19.76 38.90
C ALA A 191 -8.53 21.03 38.46
N GLN A 192 -8.20 21.16 37.17
CA GLN A 192 -7.61 22.39 36.63
C GLN A 192 -8.60 23.56 36.65
N ARG A 193 -9.86 23.32 36.30
CA ARG A 193 -10.92 24.33 36.33
C ARG A 193 -11.15 24.84 37.74
N ASP A 194 -11.13 23.96 38.73
CA ASP A 194 -11.23 24.32 40.14
C ASP A 194 -10.01 25.09 40.62
N GLN A 195 -8.79 24.75 40.18
CA GLN A 195 -7.58 25.54 40.49
C GLN A 195 -7.62 26.95 39.88
N VAL A 196 -8.15 27.09 38.65
CA VAL A 196 -8.34 28.38 38.00
C VAL A 196 -9.44 29.19 38.68
N GLY A 197 -10.55 28.55 39.07
CA GLY A 197 -11.66 29.19 39.79
C GLY A 197 -11.34 29.56 41.24
N ALA A 198 -10.50 28.76 41.90
CA ALA A 198 -10.05 28.96 43.28
C ALA A 198 -8.85 29.92 43.39
N SER A 199 -8.34 30.49 42.29
CA SER A 199 -7.41 31.62 42.30
C SER A 199 -8.19 32.94 42.27
N PRO A 200 -8.54 33.54 43.42
CA PRO A 200 -9.26 34.79 43.44
C PRO A 200 -8.22 35.90 43.23
N GLY A 201 -8.27 36.55 42.07
CA GLY A 201 -7.68 37.85 41.79
C GLY A 201 -6.44 38.25 42.62
N GLN A 202 -5.27 37.68 42.35
CA GLN A 202 -4.03 38.45 42.50
C GLN A 202 -3.88 39.34 41.27
N GLY A 203 -4.54 40.50 41.34
CA GLY A 203 -4.15 41.62 40.52
C GLY A 203 -2.69 42.01 40.79
N VAL A 204 -1.97 42.28 39.71
CA VAL A 204 -0.82 43.20 39.61
C VAL A 204 0.49 42.71 40.24
N ARG A 205 1.41 42.21 39.39
CA ARG A 205 2.64 42.95 39.00
C ARG A 205 3.10 42.43 37.63
N ARG A 206 2.83 43.19 36.56
CA ARG A 206 3.61 43.10 35.32
C ARG A 206 5.06 43.34 35.70
N ARG A 207 5.86 42.28 35.83
CA ARG A 207 7.32 42.42 35.71
C ARG A 207 7.55 42.78 34.25
N LEU A 208 7.80 44.07 34.00
CA LEU A 208 8.44 44.52 32.78
C LEU A 208 9.72 43.70 32.64
N LEU A 209 9.70 42.74 31.72
CA LEU A 209 10.93 42.13 31.22
C LEU A 209 11.76 43.28 30.61
N PRO A 210 13.07 43.38 30.91
CA PRO A 210 13.91 44.34 30.23
C PRO A 210 13.84 44.06 28.72
N ASN A 211 13.38 45.06 27.97
CA ASN A 211 13.20 44.95 26.54
C ASN A 211 14.60 44.87 25.90
N LEU A 212 15.00 43.69 25.45
CA LEU A 212 16.31 43.43 24.83
C LEU A 212 16.51 44.12 23.46
N PHE A 213 15.51 44.88 22.99
CA PHE A 213 15.55 45.59 21.69
C PHE A 213 15.57 47.12 21.82
N ALA A 214 15.67 47.67 23.04
CA ALA A 214 15.75 49.12 23.27
C ALA A 214 17.16 49.52 23.75
N ALA A 215 18.17 49.27 22.92
CA ALA A 215 19.52 49.77 23.12
C ALA A 215 20.16 50.12 21.78
N SER A 216 19.72 51.23 21.17
CA SER A 216 20.56 52.12 20.34
C SER A 216 19.72 53.22 19.68
N ALA A 217 19.37 54.25 20.45
CA ALA A 217 19.22 55.60 19.91
C ALA A 217 19.29 56.56 21.10
N ASP A 218 20.52 56.77 21.56
CA ASP A 218 20.78 57.80 22.55
C ASP A 218 20.82 59.16 21.86
N ALA A 219 20.28 60.14 22.57
CA ALA A 219 20.52 61.57 22.47
C ALA A 219 20.21 62.29 21.13
N THR A 220 19.17 63.11 21.14
CA THR A 220 19.38 64.57 21.06
C THR A 220 18.17 65.34 21.62
N ASP A 221 18.49 66.13 22.65
CA ASP A 221 17.88 67.38 23.11
C ASP A 221 16.36 67.57 23.23
N GLN A 222 15.96 67.61 24.51
CA GLN A 222 14.90 68.45 25.09
C GLN A 222 15.20 69.97 24.92
N PRO A 223 14.29 70.92 25.28
CA PRO A 223 12.90 71.15 24.88
C PRO A 223 12.72 72.71 24.70
N PRO A 224 11.67 73.41 25.17
CA PRO A 224 10.20 73.29 25.04
C PRO A 224 9.59 74.55 24.34
N ALA A 225 8.28 74.58 24.08
CA ALA A 225 7.42 75.72 24.46
C ALA A 225 5.97 75.57 23.98
N LEU A 226 5.06 75.78 24.92
CA LEU A 226 3.70 76.26 24.71
C LEU A 226 3.71 77.59 23.95
N LEU A 227 2.75 77.80 23.03
CA LEU A 227 1.74 78.89 23.09
C LEU A 227 1.11 79.20 21.73
N ASP A 228 -0.22 79.12 21.73
CA ASP A 228 -1.15 80.18 21.34
C ASP A 228 -1.43 80.50 19.85
N ARG A 229 -2.75 80.50 19.57
CA ARG A 229 -3.52 81.37 18.66
C ARG A 229 -3.41 81.29 17.14
N GLY A 230 -4.60 81.20 16.55
CA GLY A 230 -5.02 82.05 15.41
C GLY A 230 -5.43 81.25 14.18
N ARG A 231 -6.73 81.03 13.93
CA ARG A 231 -7.58 81.85 13.05
C ARG A 231 -6.97 82.18 11.68
N GLY A 232 -7.67 81.76 10.63
CA GLY A 232 -7.92 82.63 9.48
C GLY A 232 -7.68 82.01 8.11
N LEU A 233 -8.79 81.57 7.51
CA LEU A 233 -9.10 81.45 6.07
C LEU A 233 -8.26 80.48 5.22
#